data_AF-A0A832DFJ7-F1
#
_entry.id   AF-A0A832DFJ7-F1
#
_cell.length_a   1.000
_cell.length_b   1.000
_cell.length_c   1.000
_cell.angle_alpha   90.00
_cell.angle_beta   90.00
_cell.angle_gamma   90.00
#
_symmetry.space_group_name_H-M   'P 1'
#
loop_
_entity.id
_entity.type
_entity.pdbx_description
1 polymer ?
#
loop_
_entity_poly.entity_id
_entity_poly.type
_entity_poly.pdbx_seq_one_letter_code
_entity_poly.pdbx_strand_id
1 'polypeptide(L)'
;MKESLILWLSSLVIVFLLSYFKSVFGEYYPISSTFSVNGQKVSYKLDKFEFGDTYKLMVRSDFKDLEGEVIINSEKVKNYKIKLSKDQDILFAEINKKEIGEKFNYYIQLKSEDKTYRIPSNGEVNFIFFGRIPRMVNWLYIIFLYTGLVLIIRSGLEIFKSNRRIKNFLVLTSIVLLTFLMMINPLYLSYKFDYINKSIPPIQNLFPLYLLMIVAIWISTTVYVFTKKKDKPVVLIASIICLLIYLFS
;
A
#
# COMPACT_ATOMS: atom_id res chain seq x y z
N MET A 1 -23.62 26.39 -6.99
CA MET A 1 -22.90 25.38 -7.82
C MET A 1 -21.39 25.48 -7.64
N LYS A 2 -20.80 26.68 -7.74
CA LYS A 2 -19.35 26.91 -7.55
C LYS A 2 -18.78 26.34 -6.24
N GLU A 3 -19.42 26.62 -5.10
CA GLU A 3 -18.99 26.10 -3.79
C GLU A 3 -18.90 24.57 -3.76
N SER A 4 -19.93 23.88 -4.25
CA SER A 4 -19.95 22.41 -4.21
C SER A 4 -18.86 21.80 -5.09
N LEU A 5 -18.55 22.42 -6.23
CA LEU A 5 -17.49 21.97 -7.13
C LEU A 5 -16.13 22.13 -6.46
N ILE A 6 -15.88 23.29 -5.84
CA ILE A 6 -14.65 23.55 -5.07
C ILE A 6 -14.48 22.49 -3.97
N LEU A 7 -15.52 22.21 -3.18
CA LEU A 7 -15.42 21.21 -2.11
C LEU A 7 -15.13 19.78 -2.63
N TRP A 8 -15.70 19.40 -3.77
CA TRP A 8 -15.39 18.12 -4.41
C TRP A 8 -13.95 18.07 -4.91
N LEU A 9 -13.49 19.11 -5.59
CA LEU A 9 -12.12 19.20 -6.07
C LEU A 9 -11.12 19.19 -4.90
N SER A 10 -11.40 19.94 -3.83
CA SER A 10 -10.60 19.92 -2.60
C SER A 10 -10.55 18.53 -1.98
N SER A 11 -11.69 17.82 -1.89
CA SER A 11 -11.69 16.45 -1.36
C SER A 11 -10.84 15.49 -2.19
N LEU A 12 -10.88 15.60 -3.53
CA LEU A 12 -10.06 14.77 -4.42
C LEU A 12 -8.56 15.08 -4.26
N VAL A 13 -8.19 16.36 -4.23
CA VAL A 13 -6.78 16.78 -4.05
C VAL A 13 -6.26 16.32 -2.69
N ILE A 14 -7.04 16.45 -1.61
CA ILE A 14 -6.59 16.02 -0.27
C ILE A 14 -6.43 14.50 -0.22
N VAL A 15 -7.37 13.72 -0.77
CA VAL A 15 -7.20 12.25 -0.82
C VAL A 15 -5.98 11.88 -1.64
N PHE A 16 -5.76 12.49 -2.80
CA PHE A 16 -4.59 12.24 -3.62
C PHE A 16 -3.28 12.49 -2.86
N LEU A 17 -3.16 13.64 -2.20
CA LEU A 17 -1.98 13.97 -1.38
C LEU A 17 -1.80 12.99 -0.21
N LEU A 18 -2.89 12.65 0.48
CA LEU A 18 -2.87 11.71 1.60
C LEU A 18 -2.37 10.32 1.16
N SER A 19 -2.86 9.82 0.03
CA SER A 19 -2.48 8.54 -0.54
C SER A 19 -1.04 8.54 -1.06
N TYR A 20 -0.60 9.67 -1.64
CA TYR A 20 0.80 9.85 -2.03
C TYR A 20 1.72 9.78 -0.80
N PHE A 21 1.44 10.55 0.26
CA PHE A 21 2.26 10.53 1.47
C PHE A 21 2.26 9.15 2.14
N LYS A 22 1.09 8.50 2.25
CA LYS A 22 1.01 7.11 2.77
C LYS A 22 1.87 6.14 1.95
N SER A 23 1.88 6.29 0.62
CA SER A 23 2.69 5.43 -0.25
C SER A 23 4.19 5.66 -0.07
N VAL A 24 4.63 6.92 0.07
CA VAL A 24 6.05 7.28 0.20
C VAL A 24 6.61 6.90 1.56
N PHE A 25 5.84 7.11 2.63
CA PHE A 25 6.24 6.76 4.00
C PHE A 25 5.86 5.32 4.40
N GLY A 26 5.22 4.58 3.51
CA GLY A 26 4.76 3.23 3.77
C GLY A 26 5.91 2.21 3.85
N GLU A 27 5.70 1.15 4.62
CA GLU A 27 6.67 0.05 4.80
C GLU A 27 7.13 -0.55 3.46
N TYR A 28 6.23 -0.60 2.48
CA TYR A 28 6.43 -1.20 1.16
C TYR A 28 7.07 -0.28 0.12
N TYR A 29 7.47 0.95 0.47
CA TYR A 29 8.16 1.82 -0.48
C TYR A 29 9.51 1.19 -0.91
N PRO A 30 9.80 1.12 -2.23
CA PRO A 30 10.97 0.42 -2.74
C PRO A 30 12.28 1.12 -2.37
N ILE A 31 13.33 0.34 -2.16
CA ILE A 31 14.67 0.87 -1.91
C ILE A 31 15.34 1.11 -3.25
N SER A 32 15.59 2.37 -3.60
CA SER A 32 16.26 2.74 -4.83
C SER A 32 17.45 3.64 -4.55
N SER A 33 18.53 3.43 -5.30
CA SER A 33 19.70 4.29 -5.27
C SER A 33 20.49 4.16 -6.57
N THR A 34 21.45 5.05 -6.74
CA THR A 34 22.43 5.01 -7.82
C THR A 34 23.80 5.26 -7.23
N PHE A 35 24.77 4.43 -7.60
CA PHE A 35 26.16 4.59 -7.21
C PHE A 35 27.06 4.37 -8.43
N SER A 36 28.35 4.71 -8.30
CA SER A 36 29.33 4.55 -9.36
C SER A 36 30.25 3.36 -9.11
N VAL A 37 30.47 2.54 -10.14
CA VAL A 37 31.49 1.49 -10.21
C VAL A 37 32.42 1.87 -11.35
N ASN A 38 33.71 2.10 -11.04
CA ASN A 38 34.72 2.49 -12.04
C ASN A 38 34.29 3.69 -12.93
N GLY A 39 33.62 4.68 -12.32
CA GLY A 39 33.12 5.88 -13.01
C GLY A 39 31.82 5.68 -13.80
N GLN A 40 31.29 4.45 -13.87
CA GLN A 40 30.06 4.11 -14.58
C GLN A 40 28.90 3.93 -13.60
N LYS A 41 27.68 4.29 -14.03
CA LYS A 41 26.52 4.33 -13.15
C LYS A 41 25.89 2.93 -13.01
N VAL A 42 25.54 2.61 -11.77
CA VAL A 42 24.74 1.43 -11.42
C VAL A 42 23.53 1.90 -10.63
N SER A 43 22.35 1.67 -11.18
CA SER A 43 21.06 2.07 -10.59
C SER A 43 20.23 0.83 -10.29
N TYR A 44 19.58 0.82 -9.13
CA TYR A 44 18.75 -0.30 -8.71
C TYR A 44 17.43 0.18 -8.08
N LYS A 45 16.42 -0.67 -8.18
CA LYS A 45 15.14 -0.55 -7.49
C LYS A 45 14.81 -1.91 -6.89
N LEU A 46 14.84 -2.00 -5.57
CA LEU A 46 14.50 -3.20 -4.82
C LEU A 46 13.09 -3.05 -4.28
N ASP A 47 12.15 -3.73 -4.92
CA ASP A 47 10.79 -3.84 -4.41
C ASP A 47 10.77 -4.70 -3.15
N LYS A 48 9.78 -4.43 -2.29
CA LYS A 48 9.58 -5.11 -1.00
C LYS A 48 8.40 -6.10 -1.01
N PHE A 49 7.67 -6.14 -2.11
CA PHE A 49 6.60 -7.12 -2.30
C PHE A 49 6.37 -7.34 -3.79
N GLU A 50 5.75 -8.48 -4.13
CA GLU A 50 5.27 -8.79 -5.46
C GLU A 50 3.96 -9.58 -5.38
N PHE A 51 3.08 -9.40 -6.38
CA PHE A 51 1.87 -10.19 -6.53
C PHE A 51 2.10 -11.32 -7.54
N GLY A 52 1.67 -12.53 -7.20
CA GLY A 52 1.86 -13.69 -8.08
C GLY A 52 3.05 -14.53 -7.63
N ASP A 53 3.73 -15.16 -8.58
CA ASP A 53 4.60 -16.31 -8.28
C ASP A 53 6.08 -16.06 -8.61
N THR A 54 6.40 -15.01 -9.36
CA THR A 54 7.77 -14.70 -9.75
C THR A 54 8.00 -13.21 -9.60
N TYR A 55 9.09 -12.85 -8.94
CA TYR A 55 9.58 -11.48 -8.87
C TYR A 55 10.84 -11.36 -9.73
N LYS A 56 10.80 -10.44 -10.70
CA LYS A 56 11.93 -10.13 -11.56
C LYS A 56 12.70 -8.95 -10.99
N LEU A 57 13.80 -9.26 -10.32
CA LEU A 57 14.74 -8.27 -9.82
C LEU A 57 15.58 -7.72 -10.97
N MET A 58 15.77 -6.41 -11.03
CA MET A 58 16.55 -5.74 -12.09
C MET A 58 17.50 -4.70 -11.51
N VAL A 59 18.74 -4.72 -11.98
CA VAL A 59 19.78 -3.73 -11.72
C VAL A 59 20.30 -3.23 -13.06
N ARG A 60 20.24 -1.92 -13.28
CA ARG A 60 20.79 -1.30 -14.49
C ARG A 60 22.24 -0.92 -14.23
N SER A 61 23.13 -1.32 -15.12
CA SER A 61 24.56 -1.05 -15.03
C SER A 61 25.10 -0.70 -16.41
N ASP A 62 25.71 0.47 -16.53
CA ASP A 62 26.46 0.84 -17.73
C ASP A 62 27.78 0.04 -17.83
N PHE A 63 28.22 -0.58 -16.72
CA PHE A 63 29.42 -1.41 -16.63
C PHE A 63 29.22 -2.83 -17.18
N LYS A 64 30.09 -3.20 -18.12
CA LYS A 64 30.02 -4.47 -18.87
C LYS A 64 30.57 -5.68 -18.11
N ASP A 65 31.50 -5.49 -17.19
CA ASP A 65 32.14 -6.60 -16.46
C ASP A 65 31.66 -6.68 -15.00
N LEU A 66 30.35 -6.48 -14.82
CA LEU A 66 29.70 -6.58 -13.53
C LEU A 66 29.02 -7.94 -13.40
N GLU A 67 29.49 -8.76 -12.46
CA GLU A 67 28.82 -9.98 -12.05
C GLU A 67 28.05 -9.75 -10.75
N GLY A 68 27.06 -10.58 -10.46
CA GLY A 68 26.45 -10.54 -9.14
C GLY A 68 25.58 -11.72 -8.81
N GLU A 69 25.25 -11.80 -7.54
CA GLU A 69 24.37 -12.82 -6.98
C GLU A 69 23.36 -12.17 -6.02
N VAL A 70 22.13 -12.66 -6.07
CA VAL A 70 21.12 -12.37 -5.06
C VAL A 70 21.27 -13.40 -3.95
N ILE A 71 21.47 -12.93 -2.74
CA ILE A 71 21.56 -13.77 -1.54
C ILE A 71 20.24 -13.64 -0.80
N ILE A 72 19.55 -14.76 -0.66
CA ILE A 72 18.24 -14.83 -0.01
C ILE A 72 18.41 -15.55 1.33
N ASN A 73 18.03 -14.85 2.40
CA ASN A 73 17.99 -15.32 3.77
C ASN A 73 16.52 -15.50 4.18
N SER A 74 16.11 -16.73 4.47
CA SER A 74 14.79 -17.01 5.06
C SER A 74 15.01 -17.63 6.43
N GLU A 75 14.21 -17.25 7.43
CA GLU A 75 14.26 -17.88 8.75
C GLU A 75 13.94 -19.38 8.71
N LYS A 76 13.23 -19.84 7.67
CA LYS A 76 12.78 -21.22 7.51
C LYS A 76 13.68 -22.09 6.63
N VAL A 77 14.53 -21.51 5.78
CA VAL A 77 15.29 -22.24 4.76
C VAL A 77 16.75 -21.76 4.70
N LYS A 78 17.68 -22.70 4.54
CA LYS A 78 19.11 -22.41 4.33
C LYS A 78 19.30 -21.38 3.21
N ASN A 79 20.15 -20.38 3.46
CA ASN A 79 20.45 -19.31 2.51
C ASN A 79 20.78 -19.89 1.13
N TYR A 80 20.12 -19.39 0.09
CA TYR A 80 20.37 -19.82 -1.29
C TYR A 80 20.74 -18.60 -2.15
N LYS A 81 21.63 -18.85 -3.12
CA LYS A 81 22.21 -17.82 -3.97
C LYS A 81 21.70 -18.00 -5.39
N ILE A 82 21.25 -16.91 -6.00
CA ILE A 82 20.80 -16.88 -7.40
C ILE A 82 21.78 -15.99 -8.16
N LYS A 83 22.45 -16.52 -9.18
CA LYS A 83 23.32 -15.71 -10.06
C LYS A 83 22.47 -14.76 -10.91
N LEU A 84 22.92 -13.51 -11.03
CA LEU A 84 22.32 -12.54 -11.95
C LEU A 84 22.65 -12.96 -13.38
N SER A 85 21.62 -13.00 -14.21
CA SER A 85 21.74 -13.08 -15.66
C SER A 85 21.92 -11.68 -16.24
N LYS A 86 22.69 -11.57 -17.32
CA LYS A 86 22.97 -10.29 -17.97
C LYS A 86 22.25 -10.21 -19.32
N ASP A 87 21.53 -9.12 -19.52
CA ASP A 87 20.93 -8.74 -20.80
C ASP A 87 21.24 -7.26 -21.07
N GLN A 88 22.19 -7.02 -21.98
CA GLN A 88 22.71 -5.69 -22.31
C GLN A 88 23.20 -4.92 -21.06
N ASP A 89 22.52 -3.82 -20.72
CA ASP A 89 22.82 -2.94 -19.59
C ASP A 89 22.04 -3.33 -18.33
N ILE A 90 21.38 -4.48 -18.32
CA ILE A 90 20.53 -4.96 -17.22
C ILE A 90 21.06 -6.28 -16.68
N LEU A 91 21.29 -6.33 -15.38
CA LEU A 91 21.46 -7.55 -14.60
C LEU A 91 20.11 -7.90 -13.96
N PHE A 92 19.65 -9.13 -14.14
CA PHE A 92 18.37 -9.57 -13.61
C PHE A 92 18.44 -10.96 -12.98
N ALA A 93 17.56 -11.21 -12.02
CA ALA A 93 17.30 -12.54 -11.49
C ALA A 93 15.80 -12.71 -11.26
N GLU A 94 15.34 -13.94 -11.44
CA GLU A 94 13.97 -14.32 -11.12
C GLU A 94 13.94 -15.06 -9.80
N ILE A 95 13.23 -14.48 -8.84
CA ILE A 95 12.96 -15.10 -7.55
C ILE A 95 11.59 -15.74 -7.65
N ASN A 96 11.57 -17.08 -7.66
CA ASN A 96 10.34 -17.84 -7.66
C ASN A 96 9.84 -17.99 -6.23
N LYS A 97 8.54 -17.75 -6.07
CA LYS A 97 7.82 -17.91 -4.82
C LYS A 97 7.76 -19.36 -4.42
N LYS A 98 8.03 -19.61 -3.13
CA LYS A 98 7.84 -20.92 -2.49
C LYS A 98 6.47 -21.00 -1.82
N GLU A 99 6.19 -20.08 -0.90
CA GLU A 99 4.89 -20.01 -0.21
C GLU A 99 4.31 -18.59 -0.20
N ILE A 100 2.98 -18.47 -0.07
CA ILE A 100 2.28 -17.18 -0.02
C ILE A 100 2.40 -16.60 1.38
N GLY A 101 2.72 -15.30 1.48
CA GLY A 101 2.91 -14.63 2.77
C GLY A 101 4.23 -14.98 3.46
N GLU A 102 5.08 -15.82 2.85
CA GLU A 102 6.44 -16.04 3.32
C GLU A 102 7.23 -14.74 3.16
N LYS A 103 7.79 -14.28 4.28
CA LYS A 103 8.73 -13.18 4.31
C LYS A 103 10.14 -13.75 4.17
N PHE A 104 10.95 -13.12 3.33
CA PHE A 104 12.38 -13.41 3.27
C PHE A 104 13.14 -12.11 3.14
N ASN A 105 14.39 -12.14 3.59
CA ASN A 105 15.29 -11.03 3.46
C ASN A 105 16.23 -11.32 2.30
N TYR A 106 16.54 -10.30 1.50
CA TYR A 106 17.52 -10.47 0.44
C TYR A 106 18.41 -9.25 0.29
N TYR A 107 19.60 -9.49 -0.25
CA TYR A 107 20.49 -8.43 -0.72
C TYR A 107 21.20 -8.92 -1.98
N ILE A 108 21.71 -7.97 -2.75
CA ILE A 108 22.48 -8.23 -3.95
C ILE A 108 23.95 -8.00 -3.61
N GLN A 109 24.78 -8.94 -4.04
CA GLN A 109 26.23 -8.79 -4.03
C GLN A 109 26.70 -8.67 -5.47
N LEU A 110 27.25 -7.51 -5.83
CA LEU A 110 27.88 -7.29 -7.12
C LEU A 110 29.40 -7.39 -6.97
N LYS A 111 30.07 -7.94 -7.97
CA LYS A 111 31.51 -8.10 -8.04
C LYS A 111 32.04 -7.50 -9.32
N SER A 112 33.13 -6.77 -9.20
CA SER A 112 33.91 -6.22 -10.31
C SER A 112 35.38 -6.36 -9.94
N GLU A 113 36.12 -7.17 -10.68
CA GLU A 113 37.54 -7.47 -10.42
C GLU A 113 37.77 -7.84 -8.93
N ASP A 114 38.40 -6.95 -8.15
CA ASP A 114 38.73 -7.16 -6.73
C ASP A 114 37.74 -6.51 -5.74
N LYS A 115 36.72 -5.80 -6.22
CA LYS A 115 35.76 -5.09 -5.36
C LYS A 115 34.41 -5.77 -5.31
N THR A 116 33.90 -5.89 -4.09
CA THR A 116 32.56 -6.40 -3.81
C THR A 116 31.68 -5.26 -3.33
N TYR A 117 30.53 -5.07 -3.98
CA TYR A 117 29.52 -4.08 -3.62
C TYR A 117 28.27 -4.79 -3.10
N ARG A 118 27.78 -4.35 -1.93
CA ARG A 118 26.55 -4.88 -1.33
C ARG A 118 25.39 -3.90 -1.52
N ILE A 119 24.23 -4.41 -1.92
CA ILE A 119 23.02 -3.62 -2.14
C ILE A 119 21.83 -4.26 -1.40
N PRO A 120 21.15 -3.56 -0.49
CA PRO A 120 21.49 -2.22 0.02
C PRO A 120 22.82 -2.24 0.79
N SER A 121 23.48 -1.08 0.89
CA SER A 121 24.76 -0.95 1.60
C SER A 121 24.64 -1.31 3.08
N ASN A 122 23.51 -0.97 3.69
CA ASN A 122 23.19 -1.29 5.07
C ASN A 122 21.96 -2.21 5.12
N GLY A 123 22.14 -3.42 5.65
CA GLY A 123 21.05 -4.35 5.93
C GLY A 123 20.61 -5.22 4.74
N GLU A 124 19.32 -5.57 4.77
CA GLU A 124 18.67 -6.48 3.82
C GLU A 124 17.27 -5.95 3.50
N VAL A 125 16.72 -6.37 2.37
CA VAL A 125 15.37 -6.01 1.95
C VAL A 125 14.40 -7.06 2.46
N ASN A 126 13.52 -6.67 3.37
CA ASN A 126 12.40 -7.51 3.79
C ASN A 126 11.39 -7.58 2.65
N PHE A 127 11.21 -8.77 2.08
CA PHE A 127 10.34 -9.03 0.94
C PHE A 127 9.18 -9.95 1.31
N ILE A 128 8.02 -9.74 0.69
CA ILE A 128 6.86 -10.62 0.84
C ILE A 128 6.19 -10.91 -0.50
N PHE A 129 5.88 -12.18 -0.77
CA PHE A 129 5.00 -12.54 -1.88
C PHE A 129 3.53 -12.56 -1.47
N PHE A 130 2.70 -11.80 -2.18
CA PHE A 130 1.24 -11.86 -2.02
C PHE A 130 0.60 -12.80 -3.05
N GLY A 131 -0.61 -13.25 -2.74
CA GLY A 131 -1.44 -14.06 -3.64
C GLY A 131 -1.88 -13.29 -4.89
N ARG A 132 -2.37 -14.01 -5.90
CA ARG A 132 -2.90 -13.39 -7.11
C ARG A 132 -4.27 -12.78 -6.82
N ILE A 133 -4.42 -11.50 -7.07
CA ILE A 133 -5.70 -10.79 -6.88
C ILE A 133 -6.38 -10.63 -8.24
N PRO A 134 -7.64 -11.10 -8.40
CA PRO A 134 -8.40 -10.84 -9.62
C PRO A 134 -8.50 -9.34 -9.89
N ARG A 135 -8.31 -8.93 -11.15
CA ARG A 135 -8.31 -7.51 -11.55
C ARG A 135 -9.59 -6.79 -11.10
N MET A 136 -10.75 -7.43 -11.21
CA MET A 136 -12.03 -6.88 -10.78
C MET A 136 -12.07 -6.60 -9.27
N VAL A 137 -11.56 -7.52 -8.44
CA VAL A 137 -11.53 -7.35 -6.98
C VAL A 137 -10.58 -6.22 -6.58
N ASN A 138 -9.42 -6.13 -7.23
CA ASN A 138 -8.48 -5.02 -7.01
C ASN A 138 -9.11 -3.67 -7.36
N TRP A 139 -9.81 -3.59 -8.49
CA TRP A 139 -10.54 -2.38 -8.89
C TRP A 139 -11.64 -2.00 -7.90
N LEU A 140 -12.46 -2.95 -7.47
CA LEU A 140 -13.50 -2.71 -6.46
C LEU A 140 -12.91 -2.19 -5.15
N TYR A 141 -11.80 -2.78 -4.70
CA TYR A 141 -11.07 -2.33 -3.51
C TYR A 141 -10.64 -0.87 -3.63
N ILE A 142 -9.96 -0.52 -4.72
CA ILE A 142 -9.48 0.85 -5.00
C ILE A 142 -10.66 1.83 -5.04
N ILE A 143 -11.71 1.51 -5.78
CA ILE A 143 -12.86 2.40 -5.96
C ILE A 143 -13.55 2.68 -4.62
N PHE A 144 -13.85 1.66 -3.83
CA PHE A 144 -14.57 1.84 -2.57
C PHE A 144 -13.71 2.50 -1.49
N LEU A 145 -12.42 2.16 -1.41
CA LEU A 145 -11.49 2.81 -0.47
C LEU A 145 -11.41 4.30 -0.75
N TYR A 146 -11.10 4.70 -2.00
CA TYR A 146 -10.92 6.11 -2.33
C TYR A 146 -12.24 6.87 -2.34
N THR A 147 -13.34 6.25 -2.77
CA THR A 147 -14.68 6.88 -2.66
C THR A 147 -15.04 7.11 -1.20
N GLY A 148 -14.79 6.14 -0.31
CA GLY A 148 -15.00 6.29 1.13
C GLY A 148 -14.19 7.45 1.71
N LEU A 149 -12.89 7.54 1.38
CA LEU A 149 -12.03 8.64 1.82
C LEU A 149 -12.50 10.00 1.29
N VAL A 150 -12.82 10.10 0.00
CA VAL A 150 -13.33 11.33 -0.60
C VAL A 150 -14.62 11.76 0.09
N LEU A 151 -15.53 10.83 0.35
CA LEU A 151 -16.80 11.09 1.04
C LEU A 151 -16.62 11.51 2.50
N ILE A 152 -15.64 10.94 3.23
CA ILE A 152 -15.26 11.39 4.58
C ILE A 152 -14.89 12.88 4.54
N ILE A 153 -13.94 13.25 3.66
CA ILE A 153 -13.47 14.64 3.55
C ILE A 153 -14.61 15.55 3.11
N ARG A 154 -15.38 15.12 2.11
CA ARG A 154 -16.50 15.89 1.55
C ARG A 154 -17.57 16.15 2.62
N SER A 155 -17.84 15.18 3.48
CA SER A 155 -18.77 15.30 4.61
C SER A 155 -18.26 16.30 5.65
N GLY A 156 -16.96 16.27 5.99
CA GLY A 156 -16.34 17.25 6.88
C GLY A 156 -16.38 18.68 6.32
N LEU A 157 -16.06 18.84 5.04
CA LEU A 157 -16.05 20.14 4.35
C LEU A 157 -17.45 20.73 4.11
N GLU A 158 -18.52 19.93 4.17
CA GLU A 158 -19.91 20.41 4.01
C GLU A 158 -20.30 21.44 5.09
N ILE A 159 -19.53 21.55 6.17
CA ILE A 159 -19.72 22.60 7.19
C ILE A 159 -19.55 24.02 6.63
N PHE A 160 -18.71 24.21 5.61
CA PHE A 160 -18.42 25.51 5.01
C PHE A 160 -19.49 25.97 4.02
N LYS A 161 -20.47 25.12 3.72
CA LYS A 161 -21.56 25.44 2.78
C LYS A 161 -22.73 26.11 3.50
N SER A 162 -23.39 27.04 2.82
CA SER A 162 -24.59 27.71 3.33
C SER A 162 -25.80 26.75 3.43
N ASN A 163 -26.10 26.00 2.36
CA ASN A 163 -27.14 24.96 2.36
C ASN A 163 -26.52 23.57 2.59
N ARG A 164 -26.49 23.16 3.86
CA ARG A 164 -25.77 21.99 4.34
C ARG A 164 -26.60 20.71 4.20
N ARG A 165 -26.10 19.74 3.44
CA ARG A 165 -26.68 18.38 3.33
C ARG A 165 -25.86 17.34 4.09
N ILE A 166 -25.35 17.71 5.28
CA ILE A 166 -24.44 16.89 6.09
C ILE A 166 -25.01 15.49 6.36
N LYS A 167 -26.30 15.39 6.72
CA LYS A 167 -26.94 14.10 7.04
C LYS A 167 -26.91 13.11 5.87
N ASN A 168 -27.17 13.57 4.66
CA ASN A 168 -27.16 12.72 3.46
C ASN A 168 -25.76 12.19 3.18
N PHE A 169 -24.75 13.07 3.31
CA PHE A 169 -23.35 12.67 3.14
C PHE A 169 -22.87 11.71 4.23
N LEU A 170 -23.28 11.89 5.49
CA LEU A 170 -22.96 10.96 6.59
C LEU A 170 -23.50 9.56 6.33
N VAL A 171 -24.77 9.45 5.93
CA VAL A 171 -25.41 8.16 5.61
C VAL A 171 -24.75 7.52 4.40
N LEU A 172 -24.54 8.28 3.32
CA LEU A 172 -23.87 7.77 2.11
C LEU A 172 -22.46 7.25 2.42
N THR A 173 -21.67 8.04 3.16
CA THR A 173 -20.32 7.64 3.58
C THR A 173 -20.37 6.39 4.45
N SER A 174 -21.33 6.29 5.38
CA SER A 174 -21.49 5.12 6.24
C SER A 174 -21.79 3.85 5.44
N ILE A 175 -22.69 3.93 4.45
CA ILE A 175 -23.01 2.80 3.57
C ILE A 175 -21.76 2.36 2.80
N VAL A 176 -21.05 3.30 2.16
CA VAL A 176 -19.84 2.99 1.39
C VAL A 176 -18.76 2.36 2.26
N LEU A 177 -18.49 2.93 3.44
CA LEU A 177 -17.49 2.41 4.37
C LEU A 177 -17.86 1.03 4.92
N LEU A 178 -19.14 0.80 5.24
CA LEU A 178 -19.61 -0.51 5.70
C LEU A 178 -19.52 -1.56 4.61
N THR A 179 -19.93 -1.25 3.38
CA THR A 179 -19.77 -2.16 2.24
C THR A 179 -18.29 -2.46 1.98
N PHE A 180 -17.43 -1.44 2.07
CA PHE A 180 -15.99 -1.63 1.95
C PHE A 180 -15.44 -2.56 3.03
N LEU A 181 -15.72 -2.27 4.31
CA LEU A 181 -15.23 -3.03 5.46
C LEU A 181 -15.74 -4.48 5.48
N MET A 182 -17.03 -4.69 5.21
CA MET A 182 -17.68 -5.98 5.43
C MET A 182 -17.62 -6.91 4.22
N MET A 183 -17.57 -6.37 3.00
CA MET A 183 -17.65 -7.18 1.78
C MET A 183 -16.33 -7.13 1.00
N ILE A 184 -15.88 -5.93 0.65
CA ILE A 184 -14.82 -5.78 -0.34
C ILE A 184 -13.44 -6.02 0.27
N ASN A 185 -13.19 -5.48 1.46
CA ASN A 185 -11.91 -5.62 2.14
C ASN A 185 -11.61 -7.09 2.53
N PRO A 186 -12.54 -7.86 3.15
CA PRO A 186 -12.30 -9.26 3.47
C PRO A 186 -12.08 -10.11 2.21
N LEU A 187 -12.82 -9.83 1.13
CA LEU A 187 -12.64 -10.51 -0.15
C LEU A 187 -11.24 -10.23 -0.73
N TYR A 188 -10.84 -8.96 -0.78
CA TYR A 188 -9.51 -8.56 -1.25
C TYR A 188 -8.39 -9.18 -0.41
N LEU A 189 -8.49 -9.15 0.92
CA LEU A 189 -7.49 -9.73 1.82
C LEU A 189 -7.44 -11.25 1.73
N SER A 190 -8.57 -11.90 1.46
CA SER A 190 -8.62 -13.34 1.21
C SER A 190 -7.83 -13.75 -0.03
N TYR A 191 -7.85 -12.94 -1.10
CA TYR A 191 -6.98 -13.17 -2.26
C TYR A 191 -5.53 -12.76 -1.99
N LYS A 192 -5.29 -11.63 -1.31
CA LYS A 192 -3.95 -11.13 -0.99
C LYS A 192 -3.13 -12.13 -0.19
N PHE A 193 -3.77 -12.80 0.78
CA PHE A 193 -3.14 -13.80 1.65
C PHE A 193 -3.46 -15.24 1.26
N ASP A 194 -4.16 -15.43 0.13
CA ASP A 194 -4.46 -16.75 -0.46
C ASP A 194 -5.18 -17.71 0.50
N TYR A 195 -6.14 -17.17 1.23
CA TYR A 195 -7.04 -17.94 2.09
C TYR A 195 -8.09 -18.72 1.29
N ILE A 196 -8.43 -18.24 0.10
CA ILE A 196 -9.43 -18.86 -0.78
C ILE A 196 -9.04 -20.33 -1.06
N ASN A 197 -9.89 -21.26 -0.63
CA ASN A 197 -9.73 -22.71 -0.80
C ASN A 197 -8.52 -23.35 -0.09
N LYS A 198 -7.79 -22.62 0.76
CA LYS A 198 -6.62 -23.15 1.49
C LYS A 198 -6.80 -23.20 2.99
N SER A 199 -7.35 -22.14 3.60
CA SER A 199 -7.54 -22.07 5.04
C SER A 199 -8.59 -21.05 5.44
N ILE A 200 -9.08 -21.17 6.67
CA ILE A 200 -10.03 -20.23 7.23
C ILE A 200 -9.24 -18.99 7.70
N PRO A 201 -9.50 -17.80 7.14
CA PRO A 201 -8.79 -16.59 7.50
C PRO A 201 -9.11 -16.18 8.95
N PRO A 202 -8.11 -15.81 9.77
CA PRO A 202 -8.38 -15.25 11.08
C PRO A 202 -9.04 -13.87 10.90
N ILE A 203 -10.04 -13.59 11.74
CA ILE A 203 -10.86 -12.36 11.67
C ILE A 203 -9.98 -11.10 11.70
N GLN A 204 -8.91 -11.10 12.50
CA GLN A 204 -7.98 -9.99 12.63
C GLN A 204 -7.27 -9.65 11.31
N ASN A 205 -7.05 -10.64 10.43
CA ASN A 205 -6.43 -10.42 9.12
C ASN A 205 -7.44 -9.92 8.08
N LEU A 206 -8.73 -10.21 8.25
CA LEU A 206 -9.80 -9.73 7.35
C LEU A 206 -10.30 -8.34 7.72
N PHE A 207 -10.20 -7.97 9.01
CA PHE A 207 -10.71 -6.70 9.53
C PHE A 207 -9.58 -5.95 10.26
N PRO A 208 -8.75 -5.20 9.50
CA PRO A 208 -7.69 -4.40 10.10
C PRO A 208 -8.24 -3.40 11.12
N LEU A 209 -7.58 -3.31 12.28
CA LEU A 209 -8.02 -2.47 13.40
C LEU A 209 -8.24 -1.01 12.99
N TYR A 210 -7.37 -0.46 12.14
CA TYR A 210 -7.49 0.93 11.67
C TYR A 210 -8.78 1.18 10.87
N LEU A 211 -9.22 0.23 10.03
CA LEU A 211 -10.49 0.36 9.30
C LEU A 211 -11.69 0.24 10.23
N LEU A 212 -11.63 -0.67 11.22
CA LEU A 212 -12.66 -0.78 12.25
C LEU A 212 -12.80 0.52 13.04
N MET A 213 -11.68 1.13 13.43
CA MET A 213 -11.70 2.43 14.13
C MET A 213 -12.30 3.54 13.26
N ILE A 214 -11.92 3.64 11.98
CA ILE A 214 -12.49 4.62 11.04
C ILE A 214 -14.01 4.44 10.94
N VAL A 215 -14.49 3.21 10.73
CA VAL A 215 -15.92 2.91 10.62
C VAL A 215 -16.66 3.18 11.93
N ALA A 216 -16.10 2.79 13.08
CA ALA A 216 -16.70 3.01 14.39
C ALA A 216 -16.86 4.51 14.68
N ILE A 217 -15.79 5.31 14.50
CA ILE A 217 -15.83 6.77 14.67
C ILE A 217 -16.88 7.38 13.74
N TRP A 218 -16.95 6.91 12.48
CA TRP A 218 -17.89 7.44 11.51
C TRP A 218 -19.35 7.15 11.86
N ILE A 219 -19.65 5.91 12.28
CA ILE A 219 -20.99 5.50 12.71
C ILE A 219 -21.38 6.26 13.97
N SER A 220 -20.51 6.34 14.98
CA SER A 220 -20.76 7.11 16.19
C SER A 220 -21.05 8.58 15.89
N THR A 221 -20.28 9.18 14.98
CA THR A 221 -20.50 10.56 14.52
C THR A 221 -21.86 10.70 13.82
N THR A 222 -22.22 9.72 12.97
CA THR A 222 -23.50 9.70 12.28
C THR A 222 -24.66 9.64 13.29
N VAL A 223 -24.64 8.70 14.24
CA VAL A 223 -25.66 8.58 15.29
C VAL A 223 -25.76 9.86 16.11
N TYR A 224 -24.63 10.45 16.49
CA TYR A 224 -24.58 11.69 17.27
C TYR A 224 -25.22 12.87 16.53
N VAL A 225 -24.90 13.07 15.25
CA VAL A 225 -25.48 14.17 14.43
C VAL A 225 -26.97 14.00 14.17
N PHE A 226 -27.47 12.76 14.15
CA PHE A 226 -28.90 12.51 14.01
C PHE A 226 -29.67 12.74 15.32
N THR A 227 -29.04 12.50 16.46
CA THR A 227 -29.66 12.68 17.80
C THR A 227 -29.57 14.12 18.31
N LYS A 228 -28.52 14.88 17.97
CA LYS A 228 -28.34 16.28 18.41
C LYS A 228 -28.56 17.28 17.27
N LYS A 229 -29.36 18.33 17.54
CA LYS A 229 -29.75 19.34 16.52
C LYS A 229 -28.66 20.38 16.17
N LYS A 230 -27.59 20.56 16.97
CA LYS A 230 -26.68 21.73 16.84
C LYS A 230 -25.18 21.44 16.66
N ASP A 231 -24.71 20.18 16.75
CA ASP A 231 -23.28 19.92 16.96
C ASP A 231 -22.52 19.61 15.66
N LYS A 232 -22.50 20.61 14.78
CA LYS A 232 -21.99 20.56 13.40
C LYS A 232 -20.45 20.47 13.23
N PRO A 233 -19.57 20.96 14.14
CA PRO A 233 -18.12 20.82 13.96
C PRO A 233 -17.60 19.40 14.21
N VAL A 234 -18.39 18.55 14.87
CA VAL A 234 -18.00 17.17 15.20
C VAL A 234 -17.68 16.35 13.94
N VAL A 235 -18.40 16.59 12.84
CA VAL A 235 -18.15 15.87 11.57
C VAL A 235 -16.79 16.21 10.98
N LEU A 236 -16.36 17.48 11.07
CA LEU A 236 -15.05 17.90 10.57
C LEU A 236 -13.93 17.26 11.41
N ILE A 237 -14.07 17.28 12.74
CA ILE A 237 -13.11 16.67 13.67
C ILE A 237 -13.01 15.16 13.42
N ALA A 238 -14.15 14.46 13.33
CA ALA A 238 -14.20 13.04 13.02
C ALA A 238 -13.53 12.73 11.68
N SER A 239 -13.76 13.56 10.66
CA SER A 239 -13.14 13.40 9.34
C SER A 239 -11.62 13.48 9.45
N ILE A 240 -11.08 14.51 10.14
CA ILE A 240 -9.63 14.67 10.34
C ILE A 240 -9.04 13.46 11.06
N ILE A 241 -9.67 13.01 12.15
CA ILE A 241 -9.21 11.84 12.91
C ILE A 241 -9.17 10.60 12.03
N CYS A 242 -10.21 10.34 11.23
CA CYS A 242 -10.23 9.21 10.30
C CYS A 242 -9.10 9.27 9.27
N LEU A 243 -8.76 10.46 8.75
CA LEU A 243 -7.65 10.61 7.81
C LEU A 243 -6.29 10.37 8.48
N LEU A 244 -6.11 10.82 9.73
CA LEU A 244 -4.88 10.56 10.48
C LEU A 244 -4.71 9.06 10.74
N ILE A 245 -5.78 8.36 11.15
CA ILE A 245 -5.76 6.90 11.31
C ILE A 245 -5.38 6.21 10.00
N TYR A 246 -5.91 6.66 8.87
CA TYR A 246 -5.56 6.11 7.57
C TYR A 246 -4.11 6.41 7.15
N LEU A 247 -3.58 7.61 7.47
CA LEU A 247 -2.23 8.01 7.10
C LEU A 247 -1.16 7.21 7.86
N PHE A 248 -1.39 6.95 9.14
CA PHE A 248 -0.43 6.28 10.03
C PHE A 248 -0.62 4.76 10.16
N SER A 249 -1.55 4.17 9.42
CA SER A 249 -1.70 2.71 9.32
C SER A 249 -0.75 2.05 8.34
#